data_AF-A0A550GV97-F1
#
_entry.id   AF-A0A550GV97-F1
#
_cell.length_a   1.000
_cell.length_b   1.000
_cell.length_c   1.000
_cell.angle_alpha   90.00
_cell.angle_beta   90.00
_cell.angle_gamma   90.00
#
_symmetry.space_group_name_H-M   'P 1'
#
loop_
_entity.id
_entity.type
_entity.pdbx_description
1 polymer ?
#
loop_
_entity_poly.entity_id
_entity_poly.type
_entity_poly.pdbx_seq_one_letter_code
_entity_poly.pdbx_strand_id
1 'polypeptide(L)'
;MQAGTETDRTIWFSMWFLASIATFGAAFFPMFYRLIKGRNRHFRHEADLQNQIAAFLRKQGKEPPATSDIVVYMNAKTWTASIILIVPVFAVTYLLSKDLLAHEKQQEMFLTSVFPERMFMAQTIPIRKYALITIVTLGVGIVYWLYKIVNMYNAHFKAHRELEKQIVRLMEEKRVGESM
;
A
#
# COMPACT_ATOMS: atom_id res chain seq x y z
N MET A 1 11.16 9.35 -19.35
CA MET A 1 10.71 8.80 -18.05
C MET A 1 10.55 7.31 -18.24
N GLN A 2 11.31 6.46 -17.54
CA GLN A 2 11.06 5.02 -17.59
C GLN A 2 10.01 4.69 -16.54
N ALA A 3 8.75 4.60 -16.97
CA ALA A 3 7.71 3.98 -16.18
C ALA A 3 8.03 2.48 -16.10
N GLY A 4 8.59 2.04 -14.95
CA GLY A 4 8.87 0.63 -14.72
C GLY A 4 7.58 -0.18 -14.86
N THR A 5 7.59 -1.15 -15.77
CA THR A 5 6.43 -1.99 -16.13
C THR A 5 6.08 -3.06 -15.10
N GLU A 6 6.60 -2.98 -13.87
CA GLU A 6 6.28 -3.95 -12.82
C GLU A 6 4.91 -3.63 -12.19
N THR A 7 3.89 -4.27 -12.73
CA THR A 7 2.53 -4.26 -12.22
C THR A 7 2.49 -4.88 -10.81
N ASP A 8 2.14 -4.10 -9.77
CA ASP A 8 1.66 -4.70 -8.50
C ASP A 8 0.57 -5.74 -8.77
N ARG A 9 0.90 -7.01 -8.52
CA ARG A 9 0.00 -8.12 -8.80
C ARG A 9 -1.10 -8.15 -7.76
N THR A 10 -2.35 -8.14 -8.23
CA THR A 10 -3.53 -8.34 -7.39
C THR A 10 -3.44 -9.67 -6.66
N ILE A 11 -3.69 -9.66 -5.36
CA ILE A 11 -3.72 -10.88 -4.54
C ILE A 11 -5.17 -11.35 -4.43
N TRP A 12 -5.47 -12.54 -4.95
CA TRP A 12 -6.82 -13.13 -4.89
C TRP A 12 -7.00 -13.93 -3.60
N PHE A 13 -7.52 -13.28 -2.55
CA PHE A 13 -7.67 -13.89 -1.23
C PHE A 13 -8.34 -15.27 -1.28
N SER A 14 -9.49 -15.40 -1.95
CA SER A 14 -10.28 -16.64 -1.97
C SER A 14 -9.50 -17.82 -2.54
N MET A 15 -8.69 -17.60 -3.58
CA MET A 15 -7.84 -18.64 -4.16
C MET A 15 -6.78 -19.11 -3.15
N TRP A 16 -6.11 -18.17 -2.47
CA TRP A 16 -5.09 -18.50 -1.46
C TRP A 16 -5.70 -19.18 -0.24
N PHE A 17 -6.90 -18.76 0.17
CA PHE A 17 -7.63 -19.37 1.27
C PHE A 17 -7.99 -20.83 0.96
N LEU A 18 -8.57 -21.10 -0.22
CA LEU A 18 -8.91 -22.47 -0.64
C LEU A 18 -7.66 -23.34 -0.79
N ALA A 19 -6.60 -22.80 -1.40
CA ALA A 19 -5.31 -23.50 -1.49
C ALA A 19 -4.72 -23.79 -0.10
N SER A 20 -4.93 -22.89 0.88
CA SER A 20 -4.45 -23.06 2.24
C SER A 20 -5.18 -24.20 2.96
N ILE A 21 -6.49 -24.33 2.76
CA ILE A 21 -7.26 -25.48 3.25
C ILE A 21 -6.68 -26.78 2.67
N ALA A 22 -6.46 -26.84 1.35
CA ALA A 22 -5.92 -28.02 0.69
C ALA A 22 -4.47 -28.35 1.09
N THR A 23 -3.70 -27.35 1.53
CA THR A 23 -2.28 -27.49 1.90
C THR A 23 -2.02 -27.34 3.40
N PHE A 24 -3.06 -27.46 4.22
CA PHE A 24 -2.98 -27.33 5.68
C PHE A 24 -2.23 -26.06 6.16
N GLY A 25 -2.49 -24.91 5.54
CA GLY A 25 -1.87 -23.63 5.90
C GLY A 25 -0.72 -23.20 5.00
N ALA A 26 -0.09 -24.11 4.23
CA ALA A 26 1.13 -23.79 3.50
C ALA A 26 0.95 -22.67 2.45
N ALA A 27 -0.23 -22.57 1.83
CA ALA A 27 -0.50 -21.51 0.86
C ALA A 27 -0.60 -20.10 1.47
N PHE A 28 -0.72 -19.95 2.80
CA PHE A 28 -0.63 -18.63 3.43
C PHE A 28 0.77 -18.02 3.34
N PHE A 29 1.84 -18.83 3.34
CA PHE A 29 3.22 -18.32 3.23
C PHE A 29 3.46 -17.49 1.96
N PRO A 30 3.25 -18.03 0.74
CA PRO A 30 3.42 -17.24 -0.48
C PRO A 30 2.45 -16.05 -0.56
N MET A 31 1.28 -16.13 0.08
CA MET A 31 0.32 -15.02 0.15
C MET A 31 0.85 -13.85 1.00
N PHE A 32 1.26 -14.11 2.25
CA PHE A 32 1.85 -13.09 3.13
C PHE A 32 3.14 -12.52 2.53
N TYR A 33 3.98 -13.37 1.94
CA TYR A 33 5.18 -12.91 1.23
C TYR A 33 4.84 -11.90 0.13
N ARG A 34 3.84 -12.20 -0.70
CA ARG A 34 3.40 -11.30 -1.78
C ARG A 34 2.81 -9.99 -1.22
N LEU A 35 2.05 -10.06 -0.13
CA LEU A 35 1.46 -8.88 0.49
C LEU A 35 2.52 -7.94 1.05
N ILE A 36 3.47 -8.47 1.84
CA ILE A 36 4.55 -7.68 2.45
C ILE A 36 5.51 -7.15 1.38
N LYS A 37 5.89 -8.00 0.40
CA LYS A 37 6.73 -7.57 -0.72
C LYS A 37 6.06 -6.49 -1.56
N GLY A 38 4.75 -6.64 -1.83
CA GLY A 38 3.93 -5.66 -2.56
C GLY A 38 3.89 -4.32 -1.85
N ARG A 39 3.55 -4.31 -0.54
CA ARG A 39 3.60 -3.12 0.31
C ARG A 39 4.94 -2.41 0.22
N ASN A 40 6.05 -3.14 0.39
CA ASN A 40 7.38 -2.55 0.34
C ASN A 40 7.75 -1.96 -1.02
N ARG A 41 7.35 -2.63 -2.11
CA ARG A 41 7.59 -2.12 -3.47
C ARG A 41 6.77 -0.86 -3.73
N HIS A 42 5.49 -0.88 -3.37
CA HIS A 42 4.61 0.27 -3.52
C HIS A 42 5.15 1.49 -2.78
N PHE A 43 5.66 1.34 -1.56
CA PHE A 43 6.20 2.47 -0.80
C PHE A 43 7.48 3.05 -1.41
N ARG A 44 8.33 2.22 -2.02
CA ARG A 44 9.47 2.72 -2.81
C ARG A 44 9.00 3.52 -4.02
N HIS A 45 8.02 2.99 -4.73
CA HIS A 45 7.47 3.63 -5.91
C HIS A 45 6.81 4.98 -5.62
N GLU A 46 6.04 5.07 -4.53
CA GLU A 46 5.49 6.33 -4.04
C GLU A 46 6.59 7.33 -3.74
N ALA A 47 7.65 6.92 -3.02
CA ALA A 47 8.77 7.81 -2.70
C ALA A 47 9.44 8.35 -3.98
N ASP A 48 9.62 7.50 -4.99
CA ASP A 48 10.17 7.92 -6.29
C ASP A 48 9.24 8.91 -7.01
N LEU A 49 7.91 8.72 -6.95
CA LEU A 49 6.94 9.64 -7.52
C LEU A 49 6.94 10.99 -6.78
N GLN A 50 6.94 10.99 -5.45
CA GLN A 50 7.00 12.20 -4.63
C GLN A 50 8.30 12.99 -4.89
N ASN A 51 9.43 12.31 -5.04
CA ASN A 51 10.70 12.94 -5.43
C ASN A 51 10.63 13.58 -6.82
N GLN A 52 9.98 12.94 -7.79
CA GLN A 52 9.77 13.52 -9.12
C GLN A 52 8.88 14.75 -9.08
N ILE A 53 7.79 14.71 -8.33
CA ILE A 53 6.89 15.85 -8.11
C ILE A 53 7.64 17.00 -7.44
N ALA A 54 8.41 16.71 -6.38
CA ALA A 54 9.19 17.72 -5.68
C ALA A 54 10.26 18.37 -6.59
N ALA A 55 10.94 17.57 -7.40
CA ALA A 55 11.89 18.08 -8.39
C ALA A 55 11.20 18.95 -9.45
N PHE A 56 10.00 18.58 -9.89
CA PHE A 56 9.19 19.38 -10.82
C PHE A 56 8.77 20.72 -10.19
N LEU A 57 8.28 20.72 -8.95
CA LEU A 57 7.91 21.95 -8.23
C LEU A 57 9.09 22.90 -8.04
N ARG A 58 10.27 22.37 -7.67
CA ARG A 58 11.50 23.17 -7.54
C ARG A 58 11.88 23.85 -8.85
N LYS A 59 11.73 23.17 -9.99
CA LYS A 59 11.97 23.77 -11.32
C LYS A 59 11.00 24.91 -11.62
N GLN A 60 9.79 24.87 -11.08
CA GLN A 60 8.80 25.95 -11.17
C GLN A 60 8.98 27.04 -10.08
N GLY A 61 10.06 27.00 -9.30
CA GLY A 61 10.30 27.96 -8.22
C GLY A 61 9.37 27.79 -7.01
N LYS A 62 8.71 26.65 -6.85
CA LYS A 62 7.84 26.34 -5.72
C LYS A 62 8.56 25.46 -4.70
N GLU A 63 8.32 25.73 -3.42
CA GLU A 63 8.79 24.85 -2.35
C GLU A 63 7.92 23.58 -2.29
N PRO A 64 8.52 22.38 -2.36
CA PRO A 64 7.76 21.15 -2.23
C PRO A 64 7.35 20.91 -0.77
N PRO A 65 6.18 20.27 -0.55
CA PRO A 65 5.79 19.85 0.80
C PRO A 65 6.81 18.86 1.38
N ALA A 66 6.94 18.85 2.70
CA ALA A 66 7.83 17.92 3.40
C ALA A 66 7.44 16.47 3.11
N THR A 67 8.41 15.66 2.65
CA THR A 67 8.25 14.21 2.54
C THR A 67 8.47 13.58 3.91
N SER A 68 7.56 12.70 4.33
CA SER A 68 7.76 11.93 5.57
C SER A 68 8.65 10.72 5.26
N ASP A 69 9.95 10.85 5.49
CA ASP A 69 10.96 9.86 5.05
C ASP A 69 11.02 8.56 5.88
N ILE A 70 10.25 8.45 6.98
CA ILE A 70 10.34 7.26 7.86
C ILE A 70 9.40 6.16 7.36
N VAL A 71 9.81 5.51 6.27
CA VAL A 71 9.21 4.24 5.85
C VAL A 71 10.04 3.09 6.40
N VAL A 72 9.50 2.39 7.40
CA VAL A 72 10.10 1.14 7.89
C VAL A 72 9.76 0.03 6.90
N TYR A 73 10.77 -0.57 6.28
CA TYR A 73 10.60 -1.71 5.39
C TYR A 73 10.59 -3.02 6.18
N MET A 74 9.56 -3.83 5.98
CA MET A 74 9.48 -5.16 6.58
C MET A 74 10.38 -6.14 5.81
N ASN A 75 11.25 -6.90 6.47
CA ASN A 75 11.91 -8.03 5.81
C ASN A 75 10.88 -9.10 5.45
N ALA A 76 10.47 -9.16 4.16
CA ALA A 76 9.40 -10.03 3.70
C ALA A 76 9.65 -11.50 4.00
N LYS A 77 10.91 -11.97 3.96
CA LYS A 77 11.24 -13.37 4.28
C LYS A 77 11.03 -13.64 5.77
N THR A 78 11.61 -12.82 6.64
CA THR A 78 11.51 -12.99 8.10
C THR A 78 10.07 -12.90 8.59
N TRP A 79 9.33 -11.89 8.15
CA TRP A 79 7.93 -11.70 8.54
C TRP A 79 6.98 -12.75 7.95
N THR A 80 7.32 -13.34 6.80
CA THR A 80 6.55 -14.48 6.29
C THR A 80 6.88 -15.74 7.08
N ALA A 81 8.15 -16.00 7.40
CA ALA A 81 8.53 -17.18 8.18
C ALA A 81 7.89 -17.18 9.57
N SER A 82 7.71 -16.00 10.18
CA SER A 82 7.13 -15.90 11.52
C SER A 82 5.67 -16.33 11.60
N ILE A 83 4.92 -16.39 10.49
CA ILE A 83 3.48 -16.73 10.48
C ILE A 83 3.19 -18.18 10.90
N ILE A 84 4.21 -19.04 11.02
CA ILE A 84 4.09 -20.38 11.63
C ILE A 84 3.46 -20.28 13.03
N LEU A 85 3.75 -19.18 13.74
CA LEU A 85 3.25 -18.91 15.07
C LEU A 85 2.00 -18.02 15.00
N ILE A 86 0.95 -18.39 15.74
CA ILE A 86 -0.35 -17.68 15.73
C ILE A 86 -0.20 -16.19 16.12
N VAL A 87 0.60 -15.89 17.15
CA VAL A 87 0.81 -14.51 17.64
C VAL A 87 1.43 -13.61 16.55
N PRO A 88 2.50 -14.01 15.84
CA PRO A 88 2.98 -13.30 14.67
C PRO A 88 1.96 -13.11 13.54
N VAL A 89 1.04 -14.04 13.27
CA VAL A 89 -0.01 -13.80 12.24
C VAL A 89 -0.85 -12.59 12.61
N PHE A 90 -1.30 -12.52 13.87
CA PHE A 90 -2.05 -11.37 14.38
C PHE A 90 -1.22 -10.07 14.29
N ALA A 91 0.04 -10.11 14.69
CA ALA A 91 0.93 -8.96 14.64
C ALA A 91 1.15 -8.45 13.21
N VAL A 92 1.44 -9.35 12.25
CA VAL A 92 1.62 -9.01 10.83
C VAL A 92 0.34 -8.37 10.26
N THR A 93 -0.81 -8.98 10.54
CA THR A 93 -2.13 -8.51 10.11
C THR A 93 -2.43 -7.12 10.65
N TYR A 94 -2.14 -6.88 11.93
CA TYR A 94 -2.27 -5.59 12.58
C TYR A 94 -1.35 -4.53 11.98
N LEU A 95 -0.06 -4.85 11.82
CA LEU A 95 0.94 -3.93 11.27
C LEU A 95 0.62 -3.55 9.83
N LEU A 96 0.26 -4.51 8.97
CA LEU A 96 -0.15 -4.23 7.60
C LEU A 96 -1.39 -3.33 7.53
N SER A 97 -2.36 -3.54 8.43
CA SER A 97 -3.55 -2.68 8.48
C SER A 97 -3.20 -1.26 8.93
N LYS A 98 -2.36 -1.13 9.95
CA LYS A 98 -1.92 0.16 10.49
C LYS A 98 -1.08 0.93 9.47
N ASP A 99 -0.17 0.25 8.80
CA ASP A 99 0.70 0.80 7.78
C ASP A 99 -0.10 1.34 6.60
N LEU A 100 -1.10 0.60 6.11
CA LEU A 100 -1.95 1.07 5.01
C LEU A 100 -2.68 2.37 5.36
N LEU A 101 -3.27 2.45 6.56
CA LEU A 101 -3.96 3.67 7.01
C LEU A 101 -3.02 4.86 7.16
N ALA A 102 -1.85 4.65 7.75
CA ALA A 102 -0.87 5.71 7.93
C ALA A 102 -0.38 6.22 6.58
N HIS A 103 -0.11 5.30 5.65
CA HIS A 103 0.32 5.59 4.29
C HIS A 103 -0.72 6.38 3.50
N GLU A 104 -1.98 5.92 3.46
CA GLU A 104 -3.05 6.61 2.72
C GLU A 104 -3.26 8.03 3.23
N LYS A 105 -3.20 8.24 4.56
CA LYS A 105 -3.28 9.56 5.17
C LYS A 105 -2.10 10.46 4.77
N GLN A 106 -0.88 9.92 4.78
CA GLN A 106 0.31 10.67 4.36
C GLN A 106 0.23 11.05 2.87
N GLN A 107 -0.18 10.12 2.03
CA GLN A 107 -0.37 10.32 0.60
C GLN A 107 -1.44 11.38 0.32
N GLU A 108 -2.58 11.33 1.03
CA GLU A 108 -3.64 12.36 0.92
C GLU A 108 -3.11 13.75 1.29
N MET A 109 -2.43 13.89 2.44
CA MET A 109 -1.85 15.17 2.87
C MET A 109 -0.86 15.73 1.85
N PHE A 110 0.03 14.87 1.32
CA PHE A 110 0.99 15.27 0.29
C PHE A 110 0.27 15.73 -0.98
N LEU A 111 -0.65 14.91 -1.51
CA LEU A 111 -1.31 15.18 -2.78
C LEU A 111 -2.22 16.40 -2.73
N THR A 112 -2.98 16.61 -1.65
CA THR A 112 -3.81 17.80 -1.50
C THR A 112 -2.98 19.08 -1.45
N SER A 113 -1.76 19.02 -0.91
CA SER A 113 -0.86 20.18 -0.88
C SER A 113 -0.29 20.55 -2.26
N VAL A 114 -0.14 19.57 -3.16
CA VAL A 114 0.42 19.79 -4.51
C VAL A 114 -0.66 19.96 -5.58
N PHE A 115 -1.73 19.17 -5.48
CA PHE A 115 -2.82 19.04 -6.43
C PHE A 115 -4.17 19.11 -5.70
N PRO A 116 -4.58 20.30 -5.22
CA PRO A 116 -5.79 20.45 -4.39
C PRO A 116 -7.09 20.02 -5.10
N GLU A 117 -7.10 20.03 -6.43
CA GLU A 117 -8.23 19.58 -7.26
C GLU A 117 -8.37 18.04 -7.32
N ARG A 118 -7.35 17.28 -6.90
CA ARG A 118 -7.39 15.80 -6.92
C ARG A 118 -7.63 15.26 -5.51
N MET A 119 -8.81 14.69 -5.32
CA MET A 119 -9.17 14.00 -4.07
C MET A 119 -8.67 12.54 -4.11
N PHE A 120 -7.72 12.21 -3.22
CA PHE A 120 -7.40 10.83 -2.89
C PHE A 120 -8.17 10.45 -1.62
N MET A 121 -9.18 9.58 -1.74
CA MET A 121 -10.00 9.18 -0.59
C MET A 121 -9.31 8.05 0.17
N ALA A 122 -8.70 8.37 1.31
CA ALA A 122 -8.15 7.36 2.21
C ALA A 122 -9.23 6.38 2.66
N GLN A 123 -8.93 5.09 2.61
CA GLN A 123 -9.86 4.07 3.04
C GLN A 123 -9.83 3.96 4.57
N THR A 124 -10.98 3.65 5.19
CA THR A 124 -11.05 3.46 6.64
C THR A 124 -11.08 1.98 6.99
N ILE A 125 -10.21 1.55 7.91
CA ILE A 125 -10.20 0.21 8.50
C ILE A 125 -10.55 0.33 9.97
N PRO A 126 -11.64 -0.28 10.45
CA PRO A 126 -11.92 -0.34 11.88
C PRO A 126 -11.02 -1.40 12.55
N ILE A 127 -9.71 -1.15 12.58
CA ILE A 127 -8.68 -2.10 13.06
C ILE A 127 -9.02 -2.63 14.45
N ARG A 128 -9.47 -1.76 15.36
CA ARG A 128 -9.85 -2.13 16.73
C ARG A 128 -11.00 -3.15 16.76
N LYS A 129 -11.99 -3.01 15.85
CA LYS A 129 -13.10 -3.96 15.76
C LYS A 129 -12.61 -5.32 15.25
N TYR A 130 -11.77 -5.35 14.22
CA TYR A 130 -11.23 -6.61 13.70
C TYR A 130 -10.29 -7.30 14.69
N ALA A 131 -9.45 -6.54 15.39
CA ALA A 131 -8.62 -7.05 16.48
C ALA A 131 -9.48 -7.67 17.59
N LEU A 132 -10.51 -6.96 18.06
CA LEU A 132 -11.44 -7.46 19.07
C LEU A 132 -12.15 -8.73 18.64
N ILE A 133 -12.72 -8.76 17.42
CA ILE A 133 -13.38 -9.95 16.87
C ILE A 133 -12.40 -11.12 16.83
N THR A 134 -11.16 -10.90 16.40
CA THR A 134 -10.14 -11.95 16.32
C THR A 134 -9.80 -12.51 17.70
N ILE A 135 -9.72 -11.65 18.73
CA ILE A 135 -9.47 -12.09 20.11
C ILE A 135 -10.66 -12.90 20.66
N VAL A 136 -11.89 -12.36 20.52
CA VAL A 136 -13.12 -12.99 21.01
C VAL A 136 -13.39 -14.34 20.33
N THR A 137 -13.00 -14.47 19.07
CA THR A 137 -13.17 -15.70 18.29
C THR A 137 -11.95 -16.63 18.32
N LEU A 138 -11.01 -16.41 19.26
CA LEU A 138 -9.78 -17.20 19.42
C LEU A 138 -8.99 -17.39 18.12
N GLY A 139 -8.96 -16.36 17.28
CA GLY A 139 -8.21 -16.32 16.02
C GLY A 139 -9.06 -16.47 14.76
N VAL A 140 -10.31 -16.98 14.81
CA VAL A 140 -11.12 -17.20 13.59
C VAL A 140 -11.38 -15.90 12.82
N GLY A 141 -11.57 -14.79 13.53
CA GLY A 141 -11.76 -13.45 12.95
C GLY A 141 -10.62 -12.97 12.05
N ILE A 142 -9.42 -13.57 12.16
CA ILE A 142 -8.26 -13.19 11.36
C ILE A 142 -8.47 -13.46 9.87
N VAL A 143 -9.27 -14.47 9.51
CA VAL A 143 -9.53 -14.83 8.11
C VAL A 143 -10.28 -13.69 7.41
N TYR A 144 -11.35 -13.20 8.03
CA TYR A 144 -12.11 -12.06 7.49
C TYR A 144 -11.27 -10.79 7.48
N TRP A 145 -10.48 -10.56 8.53
CA TRP A 145 -9.59 -9.41 8.57
C TRP A 145 -8.60 -9.46 7.41
N LEU A 146 -7.91 -10.58 7.19
CA LEU A 146 -6.99 -10.78 6.06
C LEU A 146 -7.66 -10.55 4.70
N TYR A 147 -8.88 -11.06 4.51
CA TYR A 147 -9.68 -10.76 3.32
C TYR A 147 -9.83 -9.24 3.13
N LYS A 148 -10.20 -8.50 4.18
CA LYS A 148 -10.38 -7.04 4.08
C LYS A 148 -9.08 -6.34 3.72
N ILE A 149 -7.96 -6.59 4.41
CA ILE A 149 -6.68 -5.90 4.13
C ILE A 149 -6.20 -6.18 2.71
N VAL A 150 -6.28 -7.43 2.26
CA VAL A 150 -5.86 -7.80 0.89
C VAL A 150 -6.66 -7.04 -0.16
N ASN A 151 -7.98 -6.97 -0.01
CA ASN A 151 -8.82 -6.22 -0.94
C ASN A 151 -8.53 -4.71 -0.89
N MET A 152 -8.26 -4.18 0.30
CA MET A 152 -7.96 -2.75 0.45
C MET A 152 -6.61 -2.38 -0.14
N TYR A 153 -5.57 -3.20 0.04
CA TYR A 153 -4.29 -3.03 -0.66
C TYR A 153 -4.47 -3.12 -2.18
N ASN A 154 -5.25 -4.08 -2.68
CA ASN A 154 -5.53 -4.20 -4.10
C ASN A 154 -6.25 -2.95 -4.65
N ALA A 155 -7.24 -2.44 -3.91
CA ALA A 155 -7.98 -1.23 -4.27
C ALA A 155 -7.06 0.00 -4.24
N HIS A 156 -6.23 0.13 -3.21
CA HIS A 156 -5.23 1.18 -3.04
C HIS A 156 -4.25 1.21 -4.21
N PHE A 157 -3.63 0.07 -4.53
CA PHE A 157 -2.69 -0.01 -5.65
C PHE A 157 -3.34 0.36 -6.99
N LYS A 158 -4.60 -0.04 -7.19
CA LYS A 158 -5.36 0.34 -8.39
C LYS A 158 -5.61 1.85 -8.45
N ALA A 159 -6.05 2.44 -7.35
CA ALA A 159 -6.30 3.88 -7.26
C ALA A 159 -5.01 4.70 -7.44
N HIS A 160 -3.93 4.31 -6.77
CA HIS A 160 -2.64 4.96 -6.85
C HIS A 160 -2.08 4.99 -8.29
N ARG A 161 -2.19 3.89 -9.05
CA ARG A 161 -1.73 3.88 -10.46
C ARG A 161 -2.51 4.83 -11.36
N GLU A 162 -3.81 4.93 -11.14
CA GLU A 162 -4.63 5.83 -11.94
C GLU A 162 -4.26 7.29 -11.62
N LEU A 163 -4.02 7.58 -10.34
CA LEU A 163 -3.52 8.86 -9.88
C LEU A 163 -2.13 9.20 -10.45
N GLU A 164 -1.21 8.24 -10.45
CA GLU A 164 0.13 8.42 -11.02
C GLU A 164 0.08 8.81 -12.50
N LYS A 165 -0.69 8.08 -13.32
CA LYS A 165 -0.86 8.41 -14.75
C LYS A 165 -1.37 9.83 -14.94
N GLN A 166 -2.31 10.25 -14.10
CA GLN A 166 -2.87 11.59 -14.14
C GLN A 166 -1.84 12.66 -13.76
N ILE A 167 -1.00 12.40 -12.75
CA ILE A 167 0.06 13.32 -12.33
C ILE A 167 1.15 13.45 -13.38
N VAL A 168 1.63 12.32 -13.93
CA VAL A 168 2.65 12.32 -14.99
C VAL A 168 2.15 13.10 -16.20
N ARG A 169 0.92 12.83 -16.64
CA ARG A 169 0.29 13.57 -17.76
C ARG A 169 0.22 15.08 -17.49
N LEU A 170 -0.19 15.49 -16.29
CA LEU A 170 -0.25 16.92 -15.94
C LEU A 170 1.13 17.59 -15.93
N MET A 171 2.17 16.90 -15.44
CA MET A 171 3.53 17.42 -15.45
C MET A 171 4.09 17.52 -16.88
N GLU A 172 3.78 16.57 -17.75
CA GLU A 172 4.15 16.60 -19.16
C GLU A 172 3.46 17.75 -19.92
N GLU A 173 2.14 17.91 -19.76
CA GLU A 173 1.36 18.99 -20.37
C GLU A 173 1.89 20.38 -19.97
N LYS A 174 2.17 20.60 -18.68
CA LYS A 174 2.77 21.86 -18.21
C LYS A 174 4.17 22.09 -18.77
N ARG A 175 5.00 21.05 -18.83
CA ARG A 175 6.36 21.16 -19.37
C ARG A 175 6.38 21.55 -20.84
N VAL A 176 5.44 21.04 -21.64
CA VAL A 176 5.33 21.39 -23.06
C VAL A 176 4.88 22.85 -23.22
N GLY A 177 3.90 23.29 -22.42
CA GLY A 177 3.40 24.67 -22.45
C GLY A 177 4.42 25.75 -22.05
N GLU A 178 5.41 25.43 -21.22
CA GLU A 178 6.52 26.34 -20.87
C GLU A 178 7.66 26.36 -21.91
N SER A 179 7.69 25.40 -22.85
CA SER A 179 8.73 25.27 -23.88
C SER A 179 8.35 25.86 -25.25
N MET A 180 7.11 26.33 -25.40
CA MET A 180 6.61 27.08 -26.56
C MET A 180 6.56 28.56 -26.25
#